data_AF-A0A1R3WYT9-F1
#
_entry.id   AF-A0A1R3WYT9-F1
#
_cell.length_a   1.000
_cell.length_b   1.000
_cell.length_c   1.000
_cell.angle_alpha   90.00
_cell.angle_beta   90.00
_cell.angle_gamma   90.00
#
_symmetry.space_group_name_H-M   'P 1'
#
loop_
_entity.id
_entity.type
_entity.pdbx_description
1 polymer ?
#
loop_
_entity_poly.entity_id
_entity_poly.type
_entity_poly.pdbx_seq_one_letter_code
_entity_poly.pdbx_strand_id
1 'polypeptide(L)'
;MNRVFDSSGPEGKVRGTPQQIIDKYNQLARDAQLSNDRIATENFQQHAEHYLRLLSEAQREIDARREEQEARREEQERQQRERQAERDRAEAARQGPGDDDGAGTDAADEVLDPAASGDSDLVETPEAAPRKTPRRSPARSRRTPRKTEDKSDDSSGDGAEAGGNTPEAAE
;
A
#
# COMPACT_ATOMS: atom_id res chain seq x y z
N MET A 1 0.47 5.43 2.71
CA MET A 1 0.77 6.01 4.04
C MET A 1 2.29 6.21 4.13
N ASN A 2 2.80 7.43 3.96
CA ASN A 2 4.25 7.69 3.91
C ASN A 2 4.76 8.30 5.23
N ARG A 3 4.22 7.81 6.37
CA ARG A 3 4.67 8.26 7.68
C ARG A 3 5.91 7.44 8.06
N VAL A 4 7.00 8.16 8.34
CA VAL A 4 8.26 7.59 8.80
C VAL A 4 8.22 7.55 10.33
N PHE A 5 8.49 6.39 10.89
CA PHE A 5 8.59 6.16 12.33
C PHE A 5 10.06 5.99 12.71
N ASP A 6 10.35 6.25 13.98
CA ASP A 6 11.66 6.04 14.60
C ASP A 6 11.47 5.05 15.74
N SER A 7 11.92 3.81 15.54
CA SER A 7 11.88 2.78 16.56
C SER A 7 13.14 2.78 17.39
N SER A 8 12.99 2.90 18.70
CA SER A 8 14.09 2.76 19.64
C SER A 8 14.11 1.32 20.17
N GLY A 9 14.92 0.45 19.54
CA GLY A 9 15.23 -0.88 20.06
C GLY A 9 16.60 -0.94 20.71
N PRO A 10 16.97 -2.08 21.32
CA PRO A 10 18.26 -2.25 22.00
C PRO A 10 19.45 -2.15 21.04
N GLU A 11 19.26 -2.46 19.77
CA GLU A 11 20.26 -2.31 18.68
C GLU A 11 20.32 -0.89 18.08
N GLY A 12 19.62 0.08 18.68
CA GLY A 12 19.59 1.47 18.25
C GLY A 12 18.33 1.87 17.47
N LYS A 13 18.38 3.08 16.89
CA LYS A 13 17.25 3.73 16.23
C LYS A 13 17.01 3.15 14.83
N VAL A 14 15.90 2.43 14.65
CA VAL A 14 15.44 1.96 13.34
C VAL A 14 14.44 2.97 12.79
N ARG A 15 14.88 3.76 11.80
CA ARG A 15 14.03 4.73 11.14
C ARG A 15 13.50 4.19 9.81
N GLY A 16 12.20 4.28 9.58
CA GLY A 16 11.58 3.81 8.33
C GLY A 16 10.07 3.84 8.33
N THR A 17 9.47 3.33 7.25
CA THR A 17 8.04 2.97 7.25
C THR A 17 7.79 1.78 8.18
N PRO A 18 6.59 1.59 8.74
CA PRO A 18 6.31 0.46 9.65
C PRO A 18 6.74 -0.90 9.08
N GLN A 19 6.51 -1.13 7.79
CA GLN A 19 6.96 -2.35 7.09
C GLN A 19 8.46 -2.58 7.19
N GLN A 20 9.27 -1.56 6.88
CA GLN A 20 10.73 -1.63 6.95
C GLN A 20 11.23 -1.91 8.37
N ILE A 21 10.54 -1.35 9.38
CA ILE A 21 10.88 -1.56 10.78
C ILE A 21 10.58 -3.00 11.19
N ILE A 22 9.42 -3.55 10.77
CA ILE A 22 9.04 -4.96 10.98
C ILE A 22 10.09 -5.90 10.37
N ASP A 23 10.47 -5.67 9.12
CA ASP A 23 11.44 -6.52 8.41
C ASP A 23 12.78 -6.54 9.14
N LYS A 24 13.24 -5.38 9.63
CA LYS A 24 14.50 -5.28 10.40
C LYS A 24 14.42 -6.01 11.75
N TYR A 25 13.34 -5.84 12.51
CA TYR A 25 13.21 -6.53 13.80
C TYR A 25 13.03 -8.04 13.65
N ASN A 26 12.33 -8.50 12.61
CA ASN A 26 12.25 -9.93 12.31
C ASN A 26 13.62 -10.54 11.97
N GLN A 27 14.47 -9.79 11.26
CA GLN A 27 15.85 -10.22 11.00
C GLN A 27 16.66 -10.30 12.29
N LEU A 28 16.66 -9.24 13.10
CA LEU A 28 17.37 -9.21 14.39
C LEU A 28 16.88 -10.31 15.35
N ALA A 29 15.58 -10.59 15.37
CA ALA A 29 15.02 -11.69 16.16
C ALA A 29 15.56 -13.05 15.70
N ARG A 30 15.67 -13.31 14.39
CA ARG A 30 16.28 -14.56 13.89
C ARG A 30 17.76 -14.64 14.22
N ASP A 31 18.50 -13.55 14.11
CA ASP A 31 19.92 -13.51 14.43
C ASP A 31 20.14 -13.78 15.94
N ALA A 32 19.33 -13.18 16.82
CA ALA A 32 19.35 -13.42 18.26
C ALA A 32 18.96 -14.87 18.62
N GLN A 33 18.02 -15.47 17.88
CA GLN A 33 17.66 -16.88 18.03
C GLN A 33 18.85 -17.79 17.70
N LEU A 34 19.58 -17.50 16.62
CA LEU A 34 20.75 -18.28 16.20
C LEU A 34 21.94 -18.12 17.17
N SER A 35 22.09 -16.95 17.79
CA SER A 35 23.07 -16.74 18.87
C SER A 35 22.61 -17.25 20.24
N ASN A 36 21.41 -17.85 20.30
CA ASN A 36 20.79 -18.39 21.51
C ASN A 36 20.55 -17.34 22.63
N ASP A 37 20.37 -16.07 22.25
CA ASP A 37 19.99 -14.98 23.16
C ASP A 37 18.47 -14.83 23.19
N ARG A 38 17.86 -15.45 24.22
CA ARG A 38 16.40 -15.48 24.37
C ARG A 38 15.81 -14.13 24.76
N ILE A 39 16.53 -13.34 25.56
CA ILE A 39 16.03 -12.04 26.03
C ILE A 39 15.99 -11.06 24.86
N ALA A 40 17.06 -11.04 24.05
CA ALA A 40 17.08 -10.22 22.84
C ALA A 40 16.03 -10.67 21.82
N THR A 41 15.85 -11.99 21.64
CA THR A 41 14.80 -12.54 20.76
C THR A 41 13.42 -12.01 21.12
N GLU A 42 13.01 -12.13 22.39
CA GLU A 42 11.68 -11.70 22.82
C GLU A 42 11.53 -10.17 22.69
N ASN A 43 12.57 -9.42 23.03
CA ASN A 43 12.56 -7.98 22.88
C ASN A 43 12.36 -7.56 21.41
N PHE A 44 13.10 -8.15 20.46
CA PHE A 44 12.93 -7.87 19.04
C PHE A 44 11.57 -8.32 18.50
N GLN A 45 11.05 -9.45 18.97
CA GLN A 45 9.72 -9.92 18.58
C GLN A 45 8.62 -8.97 19.04
N GLN A 46 8.69 -8.47 20.29
CA GLN A 46 7.75 -7.47 20.79
C GLN A 46 7.77 -6.20 19.92
N HIS A 47 8.96 -5.76 19.52
CA HIS A 47 9.08 -4.63 18.60
C HIS A 47 8.45 -4.92 17.23
N ALA A 48 8.71 -6.08 16.63
CA ALA A 48 8.09 -6.48 15.37
C ALA A 48 6.54 -6.50 15.46
N GLU A 49 6.00 -7.09 16.54
CA GLU A 49 4.56 -7.17 16.80
C GLU A 49 3.92 -5.78 17.00
N HIS A 50 4.61 -4.87 17.67
CA HIS A 50 4.14 -3.50 17.85
C HIS A 50 3.90 -2.79 16.52
N TYR A 51 4.89 -2.85 15.61
CA TYR A 51 4.74 -2.23 14.28
C TYR A 51 3.78 -3.00 13.38
N LEU A 52 3.65 -4.32 13.54
CA LEU A 52 2.64 -5.11 12.85
C LEU A 52 1.22 -4.65 13.21
N ARG A 53 0.95 -4.40 14.49
CA ARG A 53 -0.34 -3.87 14.94
C ARG A 53 -0.60 -2.48 14.33
N LEU A 54 0.39 -1.60 14.37
CA LEU A 54 0.29 -0.25 13.78
C LEU A 54 0.07 -0.27 12.26
N LEU A 55 0.75 -1.19 11.56
CA LEU A 55 0.57 -1.39 10.12
C LEU A 55 -0.84 -1.90 9.82
N SER A 56 -1.33 -2.86 10.61
CA SER A 56 -2.68 -3.42 10.46
C SER A 56 -3.76 -2.35 10.65
N GLU A 57 -3.58 -1.45 11.62
CA GLU A 57 -4.46 -0.29 11.82
C GLU A 57 -4.45 0.66 10.61
N ALA A 58 -3.26 0.97 10.09
CA ALA A 58 -3.13 1.80 8.90
C ALA A 58 -3.73 1.14 7.65
N GLN A 59 -3.61 -0.19 7.51
CA GLN A 59 -4.20 -0.97 6.43
C GLN A 59 -5.73 -0.89 6.51
N ARG A 60 -6.30 -1.13 7.70
CA ARG A 60 -7.74 -1.02 7.94
C ARG A 60 -8.29 0.38 7.64
N GLU A 61 -7.56 1.44 7.98
CA GLU A 61 -8.00 2.81 7.65
C GLU A 61 -8.02 3.05 6.13
N ILE A 62 -7.03 2.53 5.40
CA ILE A 62 -6.99 2.64 3.93
C ILE A 62 -8.14 1.85 3.31
N ASP A 63 -8.37 0.63 3.78
CA ASP A 63 -9.43 -0.24 3.26
C ASP A 63 -10.80 0.38 3.56
N ALA A 64 -11.04 0.88 4.78
CA ALA A 64 -12.28 1.57 5.13
C ALA A 64 -12.53 2.82 4.26
N ARG A 65 -11.50 3.65 4.02
CA ARG A 65 -11.63 4.81 3.11
C ARG A 65 -11.90 4.40 1.68
N ARG A 66 -11.39 3.24 1.24
CA ARG A 66 -11.62 2.72 -0.10
C ARG A 66 -13.06 2.23 -0.23
N GLU A 67 -13.54 1.48 0.75
CA GLU A 67 -14.92 1.01 0.82
C GLU A 67 -15.92 2.17 0.86
N GLU A 68 -15.67 3.23 1.64
CA GLU A 68 -16.53 4.42 1.63
C GLU A 68 -16.58 5.12 0.26
N GLN A 69 -15.44 5.20 -0.43
CA GLN A 69 -15.39 5.78 -1.78
C GLN A 69 -16.15 4.93 -2.79
N GLU A 70 -16.04 3.61 -2.69
CA GLU A 70 -16.75 2.66 -3.54
C GLU A 70 -18.25 2.69 -3.27
N ALA A 71 -18.68 2.64 -2.01
CA ALA A 71 -20.08 2.76 -1.60
C ALA A 71 -20.69 4.08 -2.08
N ARG A 72 -19.97 5.20 -1.93
CA ARG A 72 -20.44 6.51 -2.41
C ARG A 72 -20.54 6.56 -3.94
N ARG A 73 -19.70 5.82 -4.66
CA ARG A 73 -19.76 5.71 -6.13
C ARG A 73 -20.96 4.84 -6.55
N GLU A 74 -21.16 3.70 -5.89
CA GLU A 74 -22.30 2.81 -6.14
C GLU A 74 -23.63 3.51 -5.85
N GLU A 75 -23.71 4.28 -4.76
CA GLU A 75 -24.92 5.04 -4.43
C GLU A 75 -25.25 6.09 -5.51
N GLN A 76 -24.23 6.81 -6.00
CA GLN A 76 -24.41 7.75 -7.11
C GLN A 76 -24.84 7.07 -8.41
N GLU A 77 -24.31 5.88 -8.70
CA GLU A 77 -24.71 5.09 -9.86
C GLU A 77 -26.15 4.57 -9.72
N ARG A 78 -26.55 4.09 -8.54
CA ARG A 78 -27.93 3.70 -8.23
C ARG A 78 -28.91 4.86 -8.40
N GLN A 79 -28.61 6.03 -7.83
CA GLN A 79 -29.47 7.20 -7.96
C GLN A 79 -29.59 7.68 -9.42
N GLN A 80 -28.51 7.58 -10.21
CA GLN A 80 -28.57 7.90 -11.63
C GLN A 80 -29.46 6.91 -12.39
N ARG A 81 -29.30 5.61 -12.12
CA ARG A 81 -30.12 4.56 -12.74
C ARG A 81 -31.59 4.67 -12.35
N GLU A 82 -31.90 5.03 -11.12
CA GLU A 82 -33.26 5.25 -10.64
C GLU A 82 -33.90 6.47 -11.33
N ARG A 83 -33.19 7.60 -11.41
CA ARG A 83 -33.66 8.77 -12.16
C ARG A 83 -33.88 8.48 -13.64
N GLN A 84 -33.03 7.64 -14.23
CA GLN A 84 -33.18 7.22 -15.62
C GLN A 84 -34.42 6.33 -15.79
N ALA A 85 -34.60 5.33 -14.93
CA ALA A 85 -35.78 4.46 -14.94
C ALA A 85 -37.09 5.24 -14.70
N GLU A 86 -37.07 6.26 -13.85
CA GLU A 86 -38.23 7.14 -13.61
C GLU A 86 -38.57 7.97 -14.86
N ARG A 87 -37.55 8.51 -15.55
CA ARG A 87 -37.74 9.19 -16.84
C ARG A 87 -38.32 8.25 -17.89
N ASP A 88 -37.76 7.07 -18.04
CA ASP A 88 -38.21 6.08 -19.01
C ASP A 88 -39.68 5.67 -18.74
N ARG A 89 -40.05 5.49 -17.47
CA ARG A 89 -41.44 5.21 -17.07
C ARG A 89 -42.37 6.41 -17.35
N ALA A 90 -41.92 7.63 -17.09
CA ALA A 90 -42.70 8.84 -17.37
C ALA A 90 -42.89 9.08 -18.88
N GLU A 91 -41.89 8.78 -19.70
CA GLU A 91 -42.00 8.81 -21.16
C GLU A 91 -42.97 7.74 -21.68
N ALA A 92 -42.87 6.50 -21.19
CA ALA A 92 -43.81 5.43 -21.53
C ALA A 92 -45.25 5.77 -21.12
N ALA A 93 -45.47 6.44 -19.98
CA ALA A 93 -46.79 6.88 -19.54
C ALA A 93 -47.35 8.04 -20.39
N ARG A 94 -46.48 8.92 -20.92
CA ARG A 94 -46.89 10.00 -21.85
C ARG A 94 -47.15 9.50 -23.26
N GLN A 95 -46.47 8.44 -23.67
CA GLN A 95 -46.72 7.70 -24.91
C GLN A 95 -47.76 6.59 -24.69
N GLY A 96 -48.72 6.80 -23.77
CA GLY A 96 -49.74 5.81 -23.39
C GLY A 96 -50.33 5.07 -24.60
N PRO A 97 -50.75 3.80 -24.42
CA PRO A 97 -50.87 2.78 -25.46
C PRO A 97 -51.63 3.33 -26.67
N GLY A 98 -50.89 3.83 -27.64
CA GLY A 98 -51.41 4.21 -28.94
C GLY A 98 -51.50 2.95 -29.77
N ASP A 99 -52.74 2.50 -29.95
CA ASP A 99 -53.25 1.77 -31.11
C ASP A 99 -52.21 0.98 -31.93
N ASP A 100 -52.03 -0.31 -31.61
CA ASP A 100 -51.69 -1.32 -32.62
C ASP A 100 -52.97 -2.08 -32.95
N ASP A 101 -53.89 -1.39 -33.63
CA ASP A 101 -54.92 -2.03 -34.44
C ASP A 101 -54.24 -2.48 -35.74
N GLY A 102 -53.71 -3.70 -35.70
CA GLY A 102 -52.89 -4.29 -36.75
C GLY A 102 -53.28 -5.73 -37.05
N ALA A 103 -54.58 -6.05 -37.01
CA ALA A 103 -55.10 -7.30 -37.54
C ALA A 103 -55.04 -7.28 -39.09
N GLY A 104 -53.86 -7.55 -39.62
CA GLY A 104 -53.61 -7.80 -41.04
C GLY A 104 -53.07 -9.21 -41.22
N THR A 105 -53.97 -10.17 -41.42
CA THR A 105 -53.62 -11.44 -42.05
C THR A 105 -53.20 -11.16 -43.49
N ASP A 106 -51.96 -11.50 -43.86
CA ASP A 106 -51.76 -12.08 -45.19
C ASP A 106 -50.54 -13.00 -45.21
N ALA A 107 -50.75 -14.12 -45.88
CA ALA A 107 -49.87 -15.25 -45.93
C ALA A 107 -48.90 -15.15 -47.12
N ALA A 108 -47.90 -16.02 -47.06
CA ALA A 108 -47.15 -16.58 -48.17
C ALA A 108 -45.89 -15.83 -48.67
N ASP A 109 -44.77 -16.53 -48.47
CA ASP A 109 -43.80 -16.92 -49.51
C ASP A 109 -42.79 -15.87 -50.00
N GLU A 110 -41.55 -15.97 -49.51
CA GLU A 110 -40.43 -16.16 -50.45
C GLU A 110 -39.29 -16.93 -49.78
N VAL A 111 -39.09 -18.15 -50.28
CA VAL A 111 -37.92 -19.01 -50.09
C VAL A 111 -36.70 -18.36 -50.72
N LEU A 112 -35.61 -18.15 -49.97
CA LEU A 112 -34.28 -18.18 -50.55
C LEU A 112 -33.25 -18.85 -49.61
N ASP A 113 -32.59 -19.82 -50.24
CA ASP A 113 -31.72 -20.91 -49.78
C ASP A 113 -30.48 -20.49 -48.94
N PRO A 114 -29.94 -21.36 -48.07
CA PRO A 114 -28.83 -21.08 -47.18
C PRO A 114 -27.51 -21.65 -47.72
N ALA A 115 -26.60 -20.79 -48.18
CA ALA A 115 -25.19 -21.16 -48.36
C ALA A 115 -24.30 -19.92 -48.52
N ALA A 116 -23.44 -19.66 -47.54
CA ALA A 116 -22.01 -19.45 -47.75
C ALA A 116 -21.33 -18.95 -46.45
N SER A 117 -20.33 -19.71 -46.00
CA SER A 117 -19.10 -19.25 -45.32
C SER A 117 -19.28 -18.31 -44.10
N GLY A 118 -19.10 -18.75 -42.86
CA GLY A 118 -17.89 -19.45 -42.39
C GLY A 118 -16.74 -18.46 -42.31
N ASP A 119 -16.43 -17.94 -41.11
CA ASP A 119 -15.17 -18.20 -40.43
C ASP A 119 -15.08 -17.42 -39.11
N SER A 120 -14.65 -18.13 -38.06
CA SER A 120 -13.84 -17.71 -36.93
C SER A 120 -13.66 -16.22 -36.60
N ASP A 121 -14.15 -15.79 -35.44
CA ASP A 121 -13.55 -14.68 -34.66
C ASP A 121 -13.76 -14.99 -33.16
N LEU A 122 -13.08 -16.02 -32.67
CA LEU A 122 -11.79 -15.92 -31.97
C LEU A 122 -11.87 -15.08 -30.69
N VAL A 123 -11.99 -15.82 -29.59
CA VAL A 123 -11.74 -15.42 -28.20
C VAL A 123 -10.74 -14.26 -28.09
N GLU A 124 -11.20 -13.09 -27.66
CA GLU A 124 -10.34 -11.98 -27.25
C GLU A 124 -9.55 -12.38 -25.99
N THR A 125 -8.34 -12.88 -26.19
CA THR A 125 -7.33 -12.98 -25.15
C THR A 125 -6.93 -11.56 -24.71
N PRO A 126 -6.97 -11.20 -23.41
CA PRO A 126 -6.46 -9.93 -22.95
C PRO A 126 -4.93 -10.04 -22.86
N GLU A 127 -4.24 -9.87 -23.99
CA GLU A 127 -2.78 -9.94 -24.05
C GLU A 127 -2.16 -8.66 -24.65
N ALA A 128 -1.29 -8.05 -23.83
CA ALA A 128 -0.18 -7.17 -24.20
C ALA A 128 -0.47 -5.71 -24.62
N ALA A 129 -0.47 -4.80 -23.64
CA ALA A 129 -0.11 -3.40 -23.85
C ALA A 129 1.35 -3.12 -23.41
N PRO A 130 2.16 -2.39 -24.21
CA PRO A 130 3.60 -2.28 -24.02
C PRO A 130 4.01 -1.38 -22.83
N ARG A 131 5.04 -1.85 -22.11
CA ARG A 131 5.73 -1.19 -21.00
C ARG A 131 6.29 0.17 -21.41
N LYS A 132 5.78 1.25 -20.81
CA LYS A 132 6.40 2.58 -20.87
C LYS A 132 7.65 2.60 -19.99
N THR A 133 8.81 2.83 -20.62
CA THR A 133 10.09 3.06 -19.95
C THR A 133 10.03 4.29 -19.03
N PRO A 134 10.57 4.25 -17.80
CA PRO A 134 10.56 5.41 -16.91
C PRO A 134 11.52 6.49 -17.43
N ARG A 135 10.98 7.69 -17.68
CA ARG A 135 11.76 8.89 -18.02
C ARG A 135 12.62 9.28 -16.80
N ARG A 136 13.94 9.34 -16.98
CA ARG A 136 14.90 9.87 -15.99
C ARG A 136 14.54 11.31 -15.63
N SER A 137 14.19 11.55 -14.37
CA SER A 137 14.09 12.90 -13.80
C SER A 137 15.48 13.53 -13.68
N PRO A 138 15.64 14.85 -13.92
CA PRO A 138 16.94 15.51 -13.88
C PRO A 138 17.47 15.63 -12.44
N ALA A 139 18.77 15.39 -12.29
CA ALA A 139 19.51 15.43 -11.04
C ALA A 139 19.40 16.80 -10.35
N ARG A 140 18.84 16.83 -9.13
CA ARG A 140 18.91 18.02 -8.28
C ARG A 140 20.30 18.12 -7.67
N SER A 141 20.93 19.26 -7.96
CA SER A 141 22.24 19.73 -7.51
C SER A 141 22.51 19.46 -6.03
N ARG A 142 23.68 18.88 -5.76
CA ARG A 142 24.30 18.71 -4.44
C ARG A 142 24.40 20.08 -3.75
N ARG A 143 23.76 20.23 -2.58
CA ARG A 143 24.10 21.30 -1.63
C ARG A 143 25.32 20.82 -0.84
N THR A 144 26.42 21.54 -1.00
CA THR A 144 27.65 21.42 -0.20
C THR A 144 27.36 21.73 1.27
N PRO A 145 27.88 20.94 2.24
CA PRO A 145 27.82 21.32 3.65
C PRO A 145 28.71 22.54 3.90
N ARG A 146 28.17 23.53 4.62
CA ARG A 146 28.90 24.71 5.07
C ARG A 146 29.87 24.26 6.17
N LYS A 147 31.16 24.43 5.88
CA LYS A 147 32.29 24.30 6.80
C LYS A 147 32.15 25.34 7.92
N THR A 148 32.15 24.87 9.17
CA THR A 148 32.48 25.69 10.34
C THR A 148 33.78 25.14 10.91
N GLU A 149 34.83 25.94 10.74
CA GLU A 149 36.15 25.81 11.37
C GLU A 149 35.96 25.96 12.90
N ASP A 150 36.41 24.96 13.64
CA ASP A 150 37.69 24.96 14.37
C ASP A 150 37.64 25.80 15.66
N LYS A 151 37.55 25.09 16.78
CA LYS A 151 38.23 25.45 18.02
C LYS A 151 38.74 24.17 18.66
N SER A 152 39.99 23.88 18.40
CA SER A 152 40.87 23.09 19.26
C SER A 152 40.97 23.73 20.65
N ASP A 153 40.75 22.95 21.70
CA ASP A 153 41.47 23.14 22.96
C ASP A 153 42.02 21.77 23.36
N ASP A 154 43.32 21.65 23.16
CA ASP A 154 44.17 20.55 23.58
C ASP A 154 44.51 20.77 25.05
N SER A 155 44.22 19.78 25.89
CA SER A 155 45.00 19.59 27.12
C SER A 155 45.06 18.10 27.41
N SER A 156 46.09 17.50 26.82
CA SER A 156 46.62 16.20 27.21
C SER A 156 47.38 16.33 28.53
N GLY A 157 47.09 15.45 29.48
CA GLY A 157 47.80 15.32 30.74
C GLY A 157 47.79 13.87 31.20
N ASP A 158 48.58 13.05 30.52
CA ASP A 158 48.98 11.70 30.94
C ASP A 158 49.99 11.79 32.09
N GLY A 159 49.82 10.96 33.12
CA GLY A 159 50.66 10.95 34.31
C GLY A 159 50.30 9.81 35.26
N ALA A 160 50.82 8.63 34.96
CA ALA A 160 50.86 7.46 35.83
C ALA A 160 51.63 7.72 37.14
N GLU A 161 51.30 6.99 38.22
CA GLU A 161 52.11 6.56 39.40
C GLU A 161 51.09 6.00 40.44
N ALA A 162 50.87 4.70 40.57
CA ALA A 162 51.60 3.74 41.40
C ALA A 162 51.62 4.05 42.92
N GLY A 163 51.06 3.14 43.74
CA GLY A 163 51.12 3.11 45.21
C GLY A 163 49.70 3.15 45.82
N GLY A 164 49.08 2.04 46.23
CA GLY A 164 49.61 0.99 47.10
C GLY A 164 49.34 1.34 48.56
N ASN A 165 48.12 1.07 49.06
CA ASN A 165 47.90 0.83 50.49
C ASN A 165 46.53 0.18 50.79
N THR A 166 46.49 -1.15 50.77
CA THR A 166 45.81 -1.95 51.82
C THR A 166 46.94 -2.48 52.72
N PRO A 167 46.78 -2.47 54.06
CA PRO A 167 46.10 -3.57 54.77
C PRO A 167 45.32 -2.99 55.98
N GLU A 168 44.79 -3.66 57.00
CA GLU A 168 44.79 -5.03 57.52
C GLU A 168 43.64 -5.09 58.55
N ALA A 169 43.31 -6.31 58.98
CA ALA A 169 42.34 -6.70 60.01
C ALA A 169 42.38 -5.92 61.35
N ALA A 170 41.24 -5.89 62.05
CA ALA A 170 41.06 -6.52 63.37
C ALA A 170 39.67 -6.23 63.98
N GLU A 171 39.07 -7.32 64.47
CA GLU A 171 38.04 -7.44 65.52
C GLU A 171 36.60 -6.94 65.29
#